data_AF-A0A836V8W7-F1
#
_entry.id   AF-A0A836V8W7-F1
#
_cell.length_a   1.000
_cell.length_b   1.000
_cell.length_c   1.000
_cell.angle_alpha   90.00
_cell.angle_beta   90.00
_cell.angle_gamma   90.00
#
_symmetry.space_group_name_H-M   'P 1'
#
loop_
_entity.id
_entity.type
_entity.pdbx_description
1 polymer ?
#
loop_
_entity_poly.entity_id
_entity_poly.type
_entity_poly.pdbx_seq_one_letter_code
_entity_poly.pdbx_strand_id
1 'polypeptide(L)' 'MRTSHVQTLPIVLSRQSRVSLPQQVGEELKRLILEGYFKPGAIMPSSRTLCETLQVGRSTIIEAFEQLKFLIAAG' A
#
# COMPACT_ATOMS: atom_id res chain seq x y z
N MET A 1 0.56 -23.69 10.52
CA MET A 1 -0.13 -23.11 9.34
C MET A 1 -0.43 -21.65 9.64
N ARG A 2 0.03 -20.70 8.84
CA ARG A 2 -0.45 -19.30 8.92
C ARG A 2 -1.28 -19.05 7.67
N THR A 3 -2.59 -19.07 7.85
CA THR A 3 -3.56 -18.70 6.82
C THR A 3 -3.34 -17.24 6.47
N SER A 4 -2.75 -16.98 5.31
CA SER A 4 -2.78 -15.66 4.69
C SER A 4 -4.25 -15.35 4.36
N HIS A 5 -4.93 -14.62 5.25
CA HIS A 5 -6.16 -13.96 4.85
C HIS A 5 -5.78 -12.98 3.75
N VAL A 6 -6.23 -13.25 2.53
CA VAL A 6 -6.19 -12.28 1.44
C VAL A 6 -7.11 -11.14 1.87
N GLN A 7 -6.56 -10.15 2.55
CA GLN A 7 -7.28 -8.91 2.80
C GLN A 7 -7.45 -8.23 1.44
N THR A 8 -8.69 -8.17 0.95
CA THR A 8 -9.02 -7.33 -0.20
C THR A 8 -8.83 -5.89 0.25
N LEU A 9 -7.77 -5.23 -0.23
CA LEU A 9 -7.54 -3.82 0.06
C LEU A 9 -8.34 -2.97 -0.94
N PRO A 10 -9.09 -1.96 -0.48
CA PRO A 10 -9.81 -1.04 -1.35
C PRO A 10 -8.85 0.02 -1.93
N ILE A 11 -7.81 -0.43 -2.63
CA ILE A 11 -6.83 0.42 -3.32
C ILE A 11 -7.15 0.41 -4.80
N VAL A 12 -7.32 1.60 -5.37
CA VAL A 12 -7.58 1.78 -6.81
C VAL A 12 -6.40 2.51 -7.44
N LEU A 13 -5.82 1.93 -8.49
CA LEU A 13 -4.69 2.51 -9.21
C LEU A 13 -5.11 2.91 -10.63
N SER A 14 -4.64 4.06 -11.09
CA SER A 14 -4.81 4.53 -12.46
C SER A 14 -3.47 4.57 -13.18
N ARG A 15 -3.28 3.64 -14.13
CA ARG A 15 -2.06 3.58 -14.98
C ARG A 15 -1.98 4.73 -15.99
N GLN A 16 -3.08 5.42 -16.23
CA GLN A 16 -3.17 6.57 -17.15
C GLN A 16 -2.95 7.91 -16.42
N SER A 17 -2.87 7.89 -15.08
CA SER A 17 -2.58 9.09 -14.30
C SER A 17 -1.16 9.58 -14.55
N ARG A 18 -0.94 10.89 -14.37
CA ARG A 18 0.40 11.50 -14.34
C ARG A 18 1.17 11.18 -13.06
N VAL A 19 0.47 10.69 -12.03
CA VAL A 19 1.06 10.27 -10.76
C VAL A 19 1.67 8.88 -10.95
N SER A 20 2.90 8.67 -10.48
CA SER A 20 3.57 7.37 -10.61
C SER A 20 2.84 6.29 -9.79
N LEU A 21 2.90 5.02 -10.21
CA LEU A 21 2.29 3.92 -9.45
C LEU A 21 2.82 3.81 -8.01
N PRO A 22 4.13 3.98 -7.71
CA PRO A 22 4.63 3.98 -6.34
C PRO A 22 3.94 5.04 -5.48
N GLN A 23 3.79 6.25 -6.01
CA GLN A 23 3.15 7.36 -5.31
C GLN A 23 1.66 7.09 -5.09
N GLN A 24 0.94 6.58 -6.10
CA GLN A 24 -0.48 6.21 -5.92
C GLN A 24 -0.66 5.14 -4.82
N VAL A 25 0.21 4.12 -4.81
CA VAL A 25 0.17 3.08 -3.77
C VAL A 25 0.47 3.68 -2.39
N GLY A 26 1.49 4.54 -2.28
CA GLY A 26 1.86 5.19 -1.03
C GLY A 26 0.74 6.05 -0.46
N GLU A 27 0.11 6.88 -1.29
CA GLU A 27 -1.01 7.74 -0.89
C GLU A 27 -2.26 6.94 -0.51
N GLU A 28 -2.60 5.88 -1.25
CA GLU A 28 -3.74 5.02 -0.88
C GLU A 28 -3.49 4.26 0.42
N LEU A 29 -2.27 3.77 0.66
CA LEU A 29 -1.92 3.15 1.93
C LEU A 29 -1.97 4.16 3.08
N LYS A 30 -1.49 5.39 2.88
CA LYS A 30 -1.59 6.47 3.85
C LYS A 30 -3.06 6.75 4.18
N ARG A 31 -3.91 6.90 3.16
CA ARG A 31 -5.35 7.12 3.32
C ARG A 31 -5.98 6.02 4.19
N LEU A 32 -5.71 4.75 3.89
CA LEU A 32 -6.25 3.63 4.66
C LEU A 32 -5.77 3.59 6.12
N ILE A 33 -4.51 3.98 6.37
CA ILE A 33 -3.99 4.10 7.74
C ILE A 33 -4.73 5.22 8.49
N LEU A 34 -4.88 6.39 7.87
CA LEU A 34 -5.55 7.55 8.49
C LEU A 34 -7.06 7.32 8.69
N GLU A 35 -7.71 6.56 7.80
CA GLU A 35 -9.10 6.11 7.95
C GLU A 35 -9.26 4.99 9.00
N GLY A 36 -8.16 4.49 9.57
CA GLY A 36 -8.18 3.45 10.60
C GLY A 36 -8.45 2.04 10.07
N TYR A 37 -8.33 1.82 8.76
CA TYR A 37 -8.42 0.49 8.15
C TYR A 37 -7.37 -0.46 8.75
N PHE A 38 -6.17 0.08 9.01
CA PHE A 38 -5.15 -0.59 9.79
C PHE A 38 -5.16 -0.06 11.21
N LYS A 39 -5.59 -0.89 12.16
CA LYS A 39 -5.46 -0.55 13.59
C LYS A 39 -3.98 -0.39 13.96
N PRO A 40 -3.63 0.48 14.92
CA PRO A 40 -2.27 0.55 15.44
C PRO A 40 -1.74 -0.84 15.84
N GLY A 41 -0.56 -1.19 15.35
CA GLY A 41 0.04 -2.53 15.57
C GLY A 41 -0.52 -3.65 14.67
N ALA A 42 -1.47 -3.36 13.78
CA ALA A 42 -1.93 -4.33 12.79
C ALA A 42 -0.82 -4.66 11.79
N ILE A 43 -0.80 -5.92 11.35
CA ILE A 43 0.15 -6.38 10.36
C ILE A 43 -0.33 -5.92 8.98
N MET A 44 0.49 -5.10 8.32
CA MET A 44 0.28 -4.72 6.92
C MET A 44 0.44 -5.94 6.00
N PRO A 45 -0.25 -5.98 4.87
CA PRO A 45 0.01 -6.98 3.84
C PRO A 45 1.48 -6.97 3.43
N SER A 46 2.04 -8.16 3.19
CA SER A 46 3.42 -8.27 2.73
C SER A 46 3.61 -7.61 1.36
N SER A 47 4.84 -7.21 1.04
CA SER A 47 5.16 -6.67 -0.28
C SER A 47 4.76 -7.62 -1.41
N ARG A 48 4.93 -8.93 -1.20
CA ARG A 48 4.48 -9.97 -2.12
C ARG A 48 2.96 -9.95 -2.32
N THR A 49 2.19 -9.92 -1.23
CA THR A 49 0.73 -9.86 -1.29
C THR A 49 0.26 -8.61 -2.04
N LEU A 50 0.87 -7.45 -1.78
CA LEU A 50 0.52 -6.22 -2.50
C LEU A 50 0.85 -6.29 -3.99
N CYS A 51 1.99 -6.87 -4.37
CA CYS A 51 2.34 -7.06 -5.79
C CYS A 51 1.29 -7.91 -6.52
N GLU A 52 0.88 -9.02 -5.90
CA GLU A 52 -0.11 -9.95 -6.45
C GLU A 52 -1.51 -9.29 -6.53
N THR A 53 -1.96 -8.63 -5.46
CA THR A 53 -3.28 -7.99 -5.40
C THR A 53 -3.40 -6.77 -6.32
N LEU A 54 -2.37 -5.91 -6.36
CA LEU A 54 -2.39 -4.67 -7.14
C LEU A 54 -1.86 -4.85 -8.57
N GLN A 55 -1.35 -6.04 -8.89
CA GLN A 55 -0.73 -6.36 -10.18
C GLN A 55 0.36 -5.35 -10.58
N VAL A 56 1.28 -5.09 -9.65
CA VAL A 56 2.42 -4.19 -9.85
C VAL A 56 3.74 -4.90 -9.55
N GLY A 57 4.84 -4.32 -10.05
CA GLY A 57 6.17 -4.84 -9.81
C GLY A 57 6.63 -4.62 -8.36
N ARG A 58 7.60 -5.44 -7.93
CA ARG A 58 8.18 -5.33 -6.58
C ARG A 58 8.83 -3.97 -6.31
N SER A 59 9.51 -3.39 -7.30
CA SER A 59 10.12 -2.06 -7.17
C SER A 59 9.08 -1.00 -6.82
N THR A 60 7.89 -1.07 -7.43
CA THR A 60 6.77 -0.16 -7.14
C THR A 60 6.34 -0.22 -5.67
N ILE A 61 6.20 -1.43 -5.12
CA ILE A 61 5.78 -1.61 -3.72
C ILE A 61 6.87 -1.18 -2.74
N ILE A 62 8.14 -1.50 -3.04
CA ILE A 62 9.27 -1.09 -2.18
C ILE A 62 9.34 0.44 -2.12
N GLU A 63 9.30 1.11 -3.29
CA GLU A 63 9.34 2.57 -3.35
C GLU A 63 8.12 3.21 -2.68
N ALA A 64 6.93 2.65 -2.86
CA ALA A 64 5.72 3.11 -2.16
C ALA A 64 5.87 3.03 -0.63
N PHE A 65 6.46 1.95 -0.10
CA PHE A 65 6.71 1.83 1.34
C PHE A 65 7.73 2.84 1.84
N GLU A 66 8.79 3.13 1.08
CA GLU A 66 9.73 4.19 1.44
C GLU A 66 9.04 5.55 1.47
N GLN A 67 8.25 5.90 0.45
CA GLN A 67 7.48 7.14 0.41
C GLN A 67 6.48 7.23 1.58
N LEU A 68 5.79 6.14 1.90
CA LEU A 68 4.82 6.09 2.99
C LEU A 68 5.43 6.47 4.35
N LYS A 69 6.68 6.04 4.63
CA LYS A 69 7.38 6.42 5.88
C LYS A 69 7.50 7.93 6.03
N PHE A 70 7.77 8.64 4.93
CA PHE A 70 7.86 10.10 4.93
C PHE A 70 6.46 10.75 4.99
N LEU A 71 5.49 10.19 4.27
CA LEU A 71 4.12 10.73 4.19
C LEU A 71 3.37 10.74 5.53
N ILE A 72 3.65 9.78 6.41
CA ILE A 72 3.04 9.70 7.77
C ILE A 72 3.80 10.51 8.81
N ALA A 73 5.08 10.81 8.59
CA ALA A 73 5.90 11.61 9.49
C ALA A 73 5.72 13.12 9.28
N ALA A 74 5.14 13.52 8.15
CA ALA A 74 4.98 14.90 7.73
C ALA A 74 3.60 15.52 8.07
N GLY A 75 2.77 14.86 8.89
CA GLY A 75 1.48 15.36 9.37
C GLY A 75 1.41 15.34 10.89
#